data_AF-A0A523HWK8-F1
#
_entry.id   AF-A0A523HWK8-F1
#
_cell.length_a   1.000
_cell.length_b   1.000
_cell.length_c   1.000
_cell.angle_alpha   90.00
_cell.angle_beta   90.00
_cell.angle_gamma   90.00
#
_symmetry.space_group_name_H-M   'P 1'
#
loop_
_entity.id
_entity.type
_entity.pdbx_description
1 polymer ?
#
loop_
_entity_poly.entity_id
_entity_poly.type
_entity_poly.pdbx_seq_one_letter_code
_entity_poly.pdbx_strand_id
1 'polypeptide(L)'
;MTPTTCGFPGSSAQAALDLRPHCQAVSSHGISWTNLPGSGTDRAVIDWGFTGSFDETTVIWPAAVKTDEGFIMWYRGASEPQQFGVWDAPLRLME
;
A
#
# COMPACT_ATOMS: atom_id res chain seq x y z
N MET A 1 -16.61 -13.82 -15.27
CA MET A 1 -15.53 -13.68 -14.26
C MET A 1 -15.70 -12.32 -13.63
N THR A 2 -16.18 -12.27 -12.38
CA THR A 2 -16.38 -11.01 -11.67
C THR A 2 -15.00 -10.41 -11.38
N PRO A 3 -14.69 -9.17 -11.80
CA PRO A 3 -13.45 -8.54 -11.36
C PRO A 3 -13.58 -8.35 -9.86
N THR A 4 -12.89 -9.17 -9.06
CA THR A 4 -12.78 -8.92 -7.62
C THR A 4 -12.05 -7.59 -7.53
N THR A 5 -12.75 -6.53 -7.22
CA THR A 5 -12.20 -5.18 -7.17
C THR A 5 -11.15 -5.13 -6.07
N CYS A 6 -10.08 -4.38 -6.33
CA CYS A 6 -9.27 -3.80 -5.26
C CYS A 6 -10.19 -2.87 -4.45
N GLY A 7 -10.84 -3.41 -3.44
CA GLY A 7 -11.74 -2.67 -2.57
C GLY A 7 -11.56 -3.21 -1.16
N PHE A 8 -11.66 -2.32 -0.17
CA PHE A 8 -11.63 -2.68 1.25
C PHE A 8 -12.47 -3.95 1.49
N PRO A 9 -11.92 -5.00 2.12
CA PRO A 9 -12.64 -6.24 2.33
C PRO A 9 -13.74 -6.04 3.38
N GLY A 10 -14.88 -5.55 2.94
CA GLY A 10 -16.11 -5.50 3.72
C GLY A 10 -16.24 -4.33 4.70
N SER A 11 -17.48 -4.03 5.06
CA SER A 11 -17.90 -3.01 6.02
C SER A 11 -17.65 -3.39 7.48
N SER A 12 -16.61 -4.19 7.77
CA SER A 12 -16.32 -4.67 9.13
C SER A 12 -15.32 -3.75 9.83
N ALA A 13 -15.44 -3.62 11.15
CA ALA A 13 -14.47 -2.86 11.96
C ALA A 13 -13.03 -3.40 11.83
N GLN A 14 -12.85 -4.68 11.45
CA GLN A 14 -11.56 -5.26 11.10
C GLN A 14 -10.97 -4.70 9.79
N ALA A 15 -11.81 -4.47 8.78
CA ALA A 15 -11.37 -3.88 7.51
C ALA A 15 -11.00 -2.39 7.65
N ALA A 16 -11.58 -1.70 8.63
CA ALA A 16 -11.20 -0.34 9.00
C ALA A 16 -9.81 -0.25 9.65
N LEU A 17 -9.24 -1.38 10.09
CA LEU A 17 -7.90 -1.49 10.67
C LEU A 17 -6.87 -2.05 9.69
N ASP A 18 -7.27 -2.45 8.48
CA ASP A 18 -6.35 -2.87 7.44
C ASP A 18 -5.70 -1.64 6.79
N LEU A 19 -4.74 -1.06 7.51
CA LEU A 19 -4.02 0.15 7.14
C LEU A 19 -2.82 -0.18 6.26
N ARG A 20 -3.06 -0.81 5.10
CA ARG A 20 -2.05 -1.02 4.05
C ARG A 20 -2.56 -0.53 2.68
N PRO A 21 -1.68 -0.22 1.72
CA PRO A 21 -2.10 0.23 0.39
C PRO A 21 -2.56 -0.97 -0.43
N HIS A 22 -3.88 -1.14 -0.57
CA HIS A 22 -4.47 -2.34 -1.18
C HIS A 22 -4.17 -2.56 -2.65
N CYS A 23 -3.96 -1.54 -3.49
CA CYS A 23 -3.61 -1.73 -4.90
C CYS A 23 -2.93 -0.49 -5.48
N GLN A 24 -2.23 -0.66 -6.59
CA GLN A 24 -1.78 0.42 -7.46
C GLN A 24 -2.81 0.64 -8.58
N ALA A 25 -2.77 1.80 -9.25
CA ALA A 25 -3.69 2.10 -10.34
C ALA A 25 -2.97 2.78 -11.51
N VAL A 26 -3.40 2.47 -12.72
CA VAL A 26 -2.87 3.07 -13.96
C VAL A 26 -3.97 3.79 -14.74
N SER A 27 -3.58 4.87 -15.39
CA SER A 27 -4.46 5.64 -16.28
C SER A 27 -3.65 6.19 -17.45
N SER A 28 -4.23 6.17 -18.65
CA SER A 28 -3.65 6.81 -19.83
C SER A 28 -4.00 8.29 -19.94
N HIS A 29 -4.97 8.78 -19.18
CA HIS A 29 -5.49 10.15 -19.32
C HIS A 29 -5.88 10.81 -17.98
N GLY A 30 -5.51 10.21 -16.84
CA GLY A 30 -5.65 10.79 -15.50
C GLY A 30 -7.07 10.88 -14.93
N ILE A 31 -8.10 10.54 -15.71
CA ILE A 31 -9.52 10.66 -15.29
C ILE A 31 -10.09 9.30 -14.88
N SER A 32 -9.84 8.27 -15.69
CA SER A 32 -10.31 6.91 -15.43
C SER A 32 -9.13 6.02 -15.08
N TRP A 33 -9.27 5.24 -14.01
CA TRP A 33 -8.18 4.46 -13.46
C TRP A 33 -8.54 2.99 -13.47
N THR A 34 -7.57 2.15 -13.84
CA THR A 34 -7.67 0.69 -13.73
C THR A 34 -6.79 0.25 -12.57
N ASN A 35 -7.38 -0.39 -11.57
CA ASN A 35 -6.64 -0.95 -10.44
C ASN A 35 -5.86 -2.19 -10.89
N LEU A 36 -4.59 -2.25 -10.52
CA LEU A 36 -3.75 -3.42 -10.70
C LEU A 36 -3.46 -4.04 -9.32
N PRO A 37 -3.63 -5.37 -9.19
CA PRO A 37 -3.29 -6.05 -7.95
C PRO A 37 -1.79 -5.94 -7.69
N GLY A 38 -1.42 -5.60 -6.46
CA GLY A 38 -0.08 -5.82 -5.94
C GLY A 38 0.15 -7.29 -5.57
N SER A 39 1.41 -7.63 -5.28
CA SER A 39 1.84 -8.98 -4.93
C SER A 39 1.65 -9.34 -3.46
N GLY A 40 1.29 -8.37 -2.62
CA GLY A 40 1.09 -8.56 -1.19
C GLY A 40 -0.25 -9.23 -0.85
N THR A 41 -0.44 -9.43 0.44
CA THR A 41 -1.65 -10.02 1.02
C THR A 41 -2.85 -9.13 0.70
N ASP A 42 -3.98 -9.76 0.34
CA ASP A 42 -5.19 -9.09 -0.18
C ASP A 42 -4.91 -8.11 -1.33
N ARG A 43 -3.89 -8.42 -2.15
CA ARG A 43 -3.43 -7.67 -3.33
C ARG A 43 -2.73 -6.36 -3.01
N ALA A 44 -2.33 -6.13 -1.77
CA ALA A 44 -1.59 -4.95 -1.37
C ALA A 44 -0.32 -4.74 -2.20
N VAL A 45 0.04 -3.49 -2.44
CA VAL A 45 1.32 -3.13 -3.07
C VAL A 45 2.49 -3.44 -2.13
N ILE A 46 2.25 -3.24 -0.83
CA ILE A 46 3.20 -3.47 0.25
C ILE A 46 2.43 -4.03 1.45
N ASP A 47 2.95 -5.09 2.03
CA ASP A 47 2.41 -5.68 3.26
C ASP A 47 3.00 -5.00 4.50
N TRP A 48 2.40 -5.26 5.66
CA TRP A 48 3.04 -4.91 6.93
C TRP A 48 4.40 -5.60 7.07
N GLY A 49 5.29 -4.94 7.79
CA GLY A 49 6.54 -5.55 8.17
C GLY A 49 6.33 -6.74 9.12
N PHE A 50 7.38 -7.54 9.29
CA PHE A 50 7.39 -8.64 10.27
C PHE A 50 7.33 -8.10 11.70
N THR A 51 6.94 -8.93 12.68
CA THR A 51 6.87 -8.51 14.08
C THR A 51 8.19 -7.93 14.59
N GLY A 52 8.13 -6.76 15.23
CA GLY A 52 9.27 -5.97 15.71
C GLY A 52 9.82 -4.97 14.68
N SER A 53 9.26 -4.91 13.47
CA SER A 53 9.55 -3.85 12.51
C SER A 53 8.78 -2.57 12.84
N PHE A 54 9.27 -1.42 12.36
CA PHE A 54 8.63 -0.13 12.62
C PHE A 54 7.25 0.01 11.98
N ASP A 55 6.91 -0.86 11.03
CA ASP A 55 5.70 -0.87 10.22
C ASP A 55 4.90 -2.18 10.37
N GLU A 56 5.11 -2.89 11.49
CA GLU A 56 4.46 -4.19 11.76
C GLU A 56 2.94 -4.13 11.91
N THR A 57 2.35 -2.93 12.11
CA THR A 57 0.89 -2.78 12.25
C THR A 57 0.24 -1.83 11.24
N THR A 58 1.02 -1.04 10.50
CA THR A 58 0.49 0.02 9.64
C THR A 58 1.50 0.37 8.56
N VAL A 59 1.01 0.51 7.33
CA VAL A 59 1.75 0.98 6.15
C VAL A 59 0.83 1.91 5.34
N ILE A 60 0.99 3.22 5.46
CA ILE A 60 0.02 4.18 4.89
C ILE A 60 0.69 5.38 4.22
N TRP A 61 -0.13 6.17 3.54
CA TRP A 61 0.26 7.43 2.88
C TRP A 61 1.50 7.29 1.99
N PRO A 62 1.45 6.41 0.98
CA PRO A 62 2.55 6.27 0.05
C PRO A 62 2.72 7.54 -0.80
N ALA A 63 3.97 7.91 -1.04
CA ALA A 63 4.37 8.87 -2.06
C ALA A 63 5.43 8.19 -2.94
N ALA A 64 5.22 8.19 -4.26
CA ALA A 64 6.14 7.54 -5.18
C ALA A 64 6.66 8.53 -6.22
N VAL A 65 7.93 8.36 -6.59
CA VAL A 65 8.58 9.10 -7.69
C VAL A 65 9.07 8.08 -8.72
N LYS A 66 8.77 8.33 -9.99
CA LYS A 66 9.31 7.55 -11.11
C LYS A 66 10.76 7.94 -11.37
N THR A 67 11.61 6.94 -11.55
CA THR A 67 13.02 7.04 -11.90
C THR A 67 13.30 6.20 -13.15
N ASP A 68 14.52 6.28 -13.69
CA ASP A 68 14.93 5.45 -14.84
C ASP A 68 15.03 3.95 -14.47
N GLU A 69 15.15 3.63 -13.19
CA GLU A 69 15.31 2.26 -12.66
C GLU A 69 14.00 1.68 -12.09
N GLY A 70 12.87 2.39 -12.23
CA GLY A 70 11.58 2.02 -11.65
C GLY A 70 11.02 3.10 -10.72
N PHE A 71 10.35 2.70 -9.63
CA PHE A 71 9.76 3.64 -8.67
C PHE A 71 10.49 3.60 -7.33
N ILE A 72 10.72 4.79 -6.76
CA ILE A 72 11.07 4.93 -5.34
C ILE A 72 9.81 5.37 -4.61
N MET A 73 9.40 4.61 -3.59
CA MET A 73 8.25 4.91 -2.77
C MET A 73 8.67 5.18 -1.32
N TRP A 74 8.16 6.28 -0.77
CA TRP A 74 8.18 6.60 0.66
C TRP A 74 6.80 6.29 1.22
N TYR A 75 6.75 5.82 2.46
CA TYR A 75 5.50 5.52 3.15
C TYR A 75 5.66 5.79 4.65
N ARG A 76 4.54 5.85 5.38
CA ARG A 76 4.54 5.90 6.84
C ARG A 76 4.25 4.52 7.42
N GLY A 77 5.06 4.13 8.41
CA GLY A 77 4.87 2.92 9.18
C GLY A 77 4.53 3.22 10.64
N ALA A 78 3.89 2.27 11.32
CA ALA A 78 3.79 2.26 12.77
C ALA A 78 3.87 0.84 13.36
N SER A 79 4.52 0.73 14.52
CA SER A 79 4.59 -0.49 15.32
C SER A 79 3.41 -0.63 16.28
N GLU A 80 2.64 0.44 16.47
CA GLU A 80 1.32 0.37 17.10
C GLU A 80 0.29 1.16 16.28
N PRO A 81 -0.96 0.67 16.17
CA PRO A 81 -2.01 1.40 15.49
C PRO A 81 -2.15 2.80 16.11
N GLN A 82 -2.14 3.84 15.28
CA GLN A 82 -2.28 5.26 15.66
C GLN A 82 -1.02 5.95 16.24
N GLN A 83 0.09 5.25 16.47
CA GLN A 83 1.37 5.88 16.81
C GLN A 83 2.15 6.26 15.55
N PHE A 84 1.97 7.48 15.05
CA PHE A 84 2.65 7.94 13.84
C PHE A 84 4.08 8.41 14.12
N GLY A 85 5.07 7.58 13.83
CA GLY A 85 6.45 8.02 13.62
C GLY A 85 6.64 8.39 12.15
N VAL A 86 7.19 9.56 11.85
CA VAL A 86 7.69 9.84 10.49
C VAL A 86 9.04 9.16 10.37
N TRP A 87 9.06 7.99 9.74
CA TRP A 87 10.28 7.29 9.36
C TRP A 87 10.24 7.09 7.86
N ASP A 88 11.13 7.76 7.13
CA ASP A 88 11.19 7.71 5.67
C ASP A 88 11.96 6.44 5.23
N ALA A 89 11.23 5.39 4.83
CA ALA A 89 11.81 4.18 4.27
C ALA A 89 11.62 4.14 2.74
N PRO A 90 12.70 4.07 1.93
CA PRO A 90 12.57 3.88 0.49
C PRO A 90 12.31 2.40 0.15
N LEU A 91 11.19 2.11 -0.51
CA LEU A 91 10.97 0.83 -1.18
C LEU A 91 11.18 1.00 -2.69
N ARG A 92 12.00 0.12 -3.29
CA ARG A 92 12.13 0.00 -4.75
C ARG A 92 11.12 -1.03 -5.26
N LEU A 93 10.18 -0.58 -6.09
CA LEU A 93 9.31 -1.49 -6.84
C LEU A 93 9.95 -1.71 -8.22
N MET A 94 10.35 -2.95 -8.51
CA MET A 94 10.84 -3.36 -9.83
C MET A 94 9.66 -3.84 -10.68
N GLU A 95 9.62 -3.42 -11.96
CA GLU A 95 8.62 -3.84 -12.95
C GLU A 95 8.85 -5.28 -13.45
#